data_AF-A0A239BVK7-F1
#
_entry.id   AF-A0A239BVK7-F1
#
_cell.length_a   1.000
_cell.length_b   1.000
_cell.length_c   1.000
_cell.angle_alpha   90.00
_cell.angle_beta   90.00
_cell.angle_gamma   90.00
#
_symmetry.space_group_name_H-M   'P 1'
#
loop_
_entity.id
_entity.type
_entity.pdbx_description
1 polymer ?
#
loop_
_entity_poly.entity_id
_entity_poly.type
_entity_poly.pdbx_seq_one_letter_code
_entity_poly.pdbx_strand_id
1 'polypeptide(L)'
;MGGLVSLWYLKQLGGAQYVRHLASIAGANHGTTYASACLVYVTCQQMYPGSSFITTLSAGDETPGSTKYGTWYSPCDGIIIPYTSTVLSGATNNYVACQTHIGYLTDTVTLAQIRSFLAS
;
A
#
# COMPACT_ATOMS: atom_id res chain seq x y z
N MET A 1 -5.00 -2.64 -4.46
CA MET A 1 -6.18 -2.09 -3.74
C MET A 1 -6.24 -2.47 -2.27
N GLY A 2 -5.93 -3.72 -1.89
CA GLY A 2 -6.01 -4.16 -0.49
C GLY A 2 -5.31 -3.22 0.51
N GLY A 3 -4.13 -2.69 0.16
CA GLY A 3 -3.41 -1.73 1.01
C GLY A 3 -4.24 -0.50 1.43
N LEU A 4 -5.02 0.08 0.51
CA LEU A 4 -5.88 1.24 0.80
C LEU A 4 -6.97 0.92 1.80
N VAL A 5 -7.66 -0.21 1.61
CA VAL A 5 -8.77 -0.64 2.48
C VAL A 5 -8.25 -1.03 3.86
N SER A 6 -7.10 -1.71 3.92
CA SER A 6 -6.44 -2.04 5.18
C SER A 6 -6.01 -0.77 5.92
N LEU A 7 -5.31 0.17 5.27
CA LEU A 7 -4.93 1.43 5.90
C LEU A 7 -6.15 2.22 6.37
N TRP A 8 -7.25 2.21 5.63
CA TRP A 8 -8.49 2.86 6.07
C TRP A 8 -9.01 2.24 7.38
N TYR A 9 -9.04 0.91 7.47
CA TYR A 9 -9.44 0.22 8.71
C TYR A 9 -8.53 0.60 9.90
N LEU A 10 -7.20 0.58 9.70
CA LEU A 10 -6.26 0.90 10.77
C LEU A 10 -6.34 2.37 11.19
N LYS A 11 -6.41 3.31 10.22
CA LYS A 11 -6.34 4.75 10.48
C LYS A 11 -7.68 5.40 10.84
N GLN A 12 -8.79 4.97 10.23
CA GLN A 12 -10.08 5.67 10.33
C GLN A 12 -11.11 4.92 11.19
N LEU A 13 -10.95 3.61 11.36
CA LEU A 13 -11.93 2.77 12.05
C LEU A 13 -11.40 2.18 13.36
N GLY A 14 -10.25 2.67 13.86
CA GLY A 14 -9.66 2.22 15.11
C GLY A 14 -9.10 0.79 15.06
N GLY A 15 -8.81 0.26 13.86
CA GLY A 15 -8.36 -1.11 13.65
C GLY A 15 -6.95 -1.40 14.16
N ALA A 16 -6.10 -0.39 14.35
CA ALA A 16 -4.69 -0.56 14.73
C ALA A 16 -4.50 -1.41 16.00
N GLN A 17 -5.39 -1.29 16.99
CA GLN A 17 -5.32 -2.08 18.23
C GLN A 17 -5.57 -3.58 18.04
N TYR A 18 -6.17 -3.98 16.91
CA TYR A 18 -6.53 -5.38 16.59
C TYR A 18 -5.60 -6.01 15.55
N VAL A 19 -4.73 -5.21 14.92
CA VAL A 19 -3.85 -5.66 13.85
C VAL A 19 -2.41 -5.64 14.33
N ARG A 20 -1.80 -6.82 14.47
CA ARG A 20 -0.39 -6.92 14.86
C ARG A 20 0.56 -6.51 13.73
N HIS A 21 0.25 -6.90 12.50
CA HIS A 21 1.07 -6.64 11.32
C HIS A 21 0.20 -6.26 10.10
N LEU A 22 0.65 -5.29 9.33
CA LEU A 22 0.13 -4.99 7.99
C LEU A 22 1.25 -5.16 6.96
N ALA A 23 1.09 -6.13 6.06
CA ALA A 23 1.96 -6.33 4.90
C ALA A 23 1.23 -5.87 3.63
N SER A 24 1.71 -4.80 2.99
CA SER A 24 1.12 -4.22 1.78
C SER A 24 2.05 -4.39 0.58
N ILE A 25 1.61 -5.14 -0.43
CA ILE A 25 2.33 -5.31 -1.69
C ILE A 25 1.71 -4.42 -2.76
N ALA A 26 2.53 -3.65 -3.48
CA ALA A 26 2.06 -2.75 -4.55
C ALA A 26 0.83 -1.91 -4.13
N GLY A 27 0.86 -1.38 -2.91
CA GLY A 27 -0.21 -0.55 -2.37
C GLY A 27 -0.21 0.83 -3.03
N ALA A 28 -1.38 1.32 -3.46
CA ALA A 28 -1.52 2.70 -3.94
C ALA A 28 -1.62 3.68 -2.75
N ASN A 29 -0.74 3.61 -1.76
CA ASN A 29 -0.93 4.24 -0.46
C ASN A 29 -1.05 5.78 -0.55
N HIS A 30 -0.37 6.37 -1.54
CA HIS A 30 -0.48 7.80 -1.90
C HIS A 30 -1.24 8.02 -3.22
N GLY A 31 -2.07 7.05 -3.60
CA GLY A 31 -2.82 7.03 -4.86
C GLY A 31 -1.99 6.54 -6.05
N THR A 32 -2.59 6.55 -7.24
CA THR A 32 -1.83 6.30 -8.48
C THR A 32 -2.38 7.07 -9.68
N THR A 33 -1.48 7.65 -10.47
CA THR A 33 -1.85 8.35 -11.70
C THR A 33 -2.42 7.41 -12.76
N TYR A 34 -2.15 6.11 -12.70
CA TYR A 34 -2.75 5.11 -13.59
C TYR A 34 -4.28 5.06 -13.45
N ALA A 35 -4.83 5.47 -12.29
CA ALA A 35 -6.27 5.57 -12.09
C ALA A 35 -6.96 6.57 -13.04
N SER A 36 -6.22 7.49 -13.68
CA SER A 36 -6.75 8.34 -14.75
C SER A 36 -7.42 7.56 -15.89
N ALA A 37 -6.97 6.32 -16.15
CA ALA A 37 -7.52 5.46 -17.20
C ALA A 37 -8.95 4.96 -16.91
N CYS A 38 -9.49 5.20 -15.72
CA CYS A 38 -10.76 4.63 -15.29
C CYS A 38 -11.61 5.56 -14.40
N LEU A 39 -11.44 6.88 -14.51
CA LEU A 39 -12.14 7.89 -13.69
C LEU A 39 -13.68 7.88 -13.79
N VAL A 40 -14.26 7.11 -14.70
CA VAL A 40 -15.70 6.83 -14.73
C VAL A 40 -16.17 6.04 -13.49
N TYR A 41 -15.27 5.29 -12.85
CA TYR A 41 -15.55 4.53 -11.64
C TYR A 41 -15.12 5.29 -10.38
N VAL A 42 -15.97 5.27 -9.35
CA VAL A 42 -15.72 5.90 -8.04
C VAL A 42 -14.40 5.39 -7.43
N THR A 43 -14.09 4.11 -7.60
CA THR A 43 -12.84 3.53 -7.11
C THR A 43 -11.61 4.23 -7.70
N CYS A 44 -11.62 4.56 -8.99
CA CYS A 44 -10.51 5.26 -9.63
C CYS A 44 -10.45 6.74 -9.24
N GLN A 45 -11.60 7.39 -9.06
CA GLN A 45 -11.66 8.74 -8.50
C GLN A 45 -11.06 8.78 -7.10
N GLN A 46 -11.34 7.79 -6.27
CA GLN A 46 -10.78 7.66 -4.91
C GLN A 46 -9.29 7.34 -4.94
N MET A 47 -8.80 6.49 -5.85
CA MET A 47 -7.38 6.16 -5.97
C MET A 47 -6.53 7.28 -6.57
N TYR A 48 -7.14 8.27 -7.21
CA TYR A 48 -6.37 9.29 -7.91
C TYR A 48 -5.60 10.18 -6.91
N PRO A 49 -4.32 10.49 -7.14
CA PRO A 49 -3.55 11.38 -6.26
C PRO A 49 -4.25 12.72 -6.07
N GLY A 50 -4.34 13.19 -4.82
CA GLY A 50 -5.06 14.42 -4.46
C GLY A 50 -6.57 14.27 -4.34
N SER A 51 -7.14 13.08 -4.51
CA SER A 51 -8.54 12.82 -4.16
C SER A 51 -8.79 13.09 -2.66
N SER A 52 -10.04 13.35 -2.28
CA SER A 52 -10.40 13.48 -0.86
C SER A 52 -10.05 12.22 -0.07
N PHE A 53 -10.26 11.04 -0.66
CA PHE A 53 -9.94 9.75 -0.04
C PHE A 53 -8.43 9.62 0.25
N ILE A 54 -7.56 9.86 -0.74
CA ILE A 54 -6.11 9.79 -0.54
C ILE A 54 -5.65 10.87 0.44
N THR A 55 -6.15 12.09 0.31
CA THR A 55 -5.81 13.21 1.21
C THR A 55 -6.13 12.87 2.67
N THR A 56 -7.31 12.29 2.93
CA THR A 56 -7.66 11.83 4.28
C THR A 56 -6.78 10.67 4.73
N LEU A 57 -6.53 9.69 3.85
CA LEU A 57 -5.79 8.48 4.21
C LEU A 57 -4.31 8.75 4.49
N SER A 58 -3.66 9.64 3.73
CA SER A 58 -2.23 9.97 3.89
C SER A 58 -1.97 11.07 4.92
N ALA A 59 -3.00 11.66 5.53
CA ALA A 59 -2.82 12.69 6.55
C ALA A 59 -2.25 12.13 7.86
N GLY A 60 -1.39 12.90 8.51
CA GLY A 60 -0.85 12.59 9.84
C GLY A 60 0.14 11.43 9.84
N ASP A 61 0.11 10.64 10.91
CA ASP A 61 0.94 9.44 11.04
C ASP A 61 0.47 8.36 10.04
N GLU A 62 1.39 7.89 9.20
CA GLU A 62 1.13 6.86 8.19
C GLU A 62 1.11 5.44 8.78
N THR A 63 1.70 5.26 9.96
CA THR A 63 1.84 3.96 10.62
C THR A 63 1.43 4.02 12.09
N PRO A 64 0.17 4.37 12.41
CA PRO A 64 -0.24 4.60 13.79
C PRO A 64 -0.26 3.33 14.64
N GLY A 65 -0.04 3.53 15.94
CA GLY A 65 -0.17 2.51 16.97
C GLY A 65 1.04 1.58 17.04
N SER A 66 0.83 0.39 17.61
CA SER A 66 1.86 -0.65 17.77
C SER A 66 1.91 -1.65 16.62
N THR A 67 1.04 -1.51 15.61
CA THR A 67 1.06 -2.35 14.42
C THR A 67 2.41 -2.21 13.73
N LYS A 68 3.02 -3.33 13.33
CA LYS A 68 4.19 -3.29 12.43
C LYS A 68 3.72 -3.18 10.99
N TYR A 69 4.29 -2.24 10.25
CA TYR A 69 3.95 -2.00 8.84
C TYR A 69 5.11 -2.41 7.94
N GLY A 70 4.80 -3.19 6.90
CA GLY A 70 5.75 -3.62 5.87
C GLY A 70 5.16 -3.32 4.50
N THR A 71 5.97 -2.75 3.61
CA THR A 71 5.58 -2.50 2.22
C THR A 71 6.55 -3.16 1.25
N TRP A 72 6.07 -3.54 0.07
CA TRP A 72 6.90 -4.03 -1.04
C TRP A 72 6.54 -3.27 -2.31
N TYR A 73 7.54 -2.63 -2.90
CA TYR A 73 7.37 -1.69 -4.00
C TYR A 73 8.48 -1.86 -5.05
N SER A 74 8.15 -1.62 -6.32
CA SER A 74 9.07 -1.89 -7.43
C SER A 74 8.98 -0.86 -8.55
N PRO A 75 10.11 -0.40 -9.12
CA PRO A 75 10.08 0.52 -10.26
C PRO A 75 9.50 -0.09 -11.54
N CYS A 76 9.36 -1.41 -11.62
CA CYS A 76 8.71 -2.09 -12.76
C CYS A 76 7.20 -2.28 -12.56
N ASP A 77 6.61 -1.73 -11.48
CA ASP A 77 5.16 -1.71 -11.30
C ASP A 77 4.53 -0.69 -12.27
N GLY A 78 3.89 -1.20 -13.32
CA GLY A 78 3.20 -0.39 -14.32
C GLY A 78 1.79 0.10 -13.92
N ILE A 79 1.32 -0.21 -12.71
CA ILE A 79 -0.01 0.18 -12.21
C ILE A 79 0.12 1.18 -11.07
N ILE A 80 1.06 1.00 -10.14
CA ILE A 80 1.33 1.98 -9.09
C ILE A 80 2.35 2.98 -9.60
N ILE A 81 1.85 4.10 -10.10
CA ILE A 81 2.66 5.19 -10.66
C ILE A 81 2.43 6.48 -9.84
N PRO A 82 3.51 7.11 -9.30
CA PRO A 82 4.87 6.56 -9.21
C PRO A 82 4.93 5.37 -8.25
N TYR A 83 5.86 4.43 -8.48
CA TYR A 83 5.99 3.22 -7.67
C TYR A 83 6.31 3.49 -6.19
N THR A 84 6.90 4.64 -5.89
CA THR A 84 7.16 5.12 -4.54
C THR A 84 5.88 5.48 -3.78
N SER A 85 4.72 5.58 -4.45
CA SER A 85 3.42 5.75 -3.78
C SER A 85 3.12 4.64 -2.77
N THR A 86 3.72 3.46 -2.93
CA THR A 86 3.58 2.33 -1.99
C THR A 86 4.33 2.52 -0.67
N VAL A 87 5.36 3.37 -0.62
CA VAL A 87 6.15 3.59 0.60
C VAL A 87 5.27 4.23 1.69
N LEU A 88 5.50 3.88 2.95
CA LEU A 88 4.90 4.54 4.12
C LEU A 88 6.01 4.99 5.08
N SER A 89 5.92 6.20 5.59
CA SER A 89 6.73 6.70 6.70
C SER A 89 6.55 5.79 7.92
N GLY A 90 7.64 5.39 8.59
CA GLY A 90 7.60 4.50 9.76
C GLY A 90 7.45 2.99 9.44
N ALA A 91 7.22 2.62 8.18
CA ALA A 91 7.17 1.21 7.76
C ALA A 91 8.55 0.63 7.42
N THR A 92 8.65 -0.71 7.44
CA THR A 92 9.73 -1.42 6.75
C THR A 92 9.44 -1.45 5.25
N ASN A 93 10.06 -0.54 4.49
CA ASN A 93 9.83 -0.39 3.05
C ASN A 93 10.82 -1.23 2.24
N ASN A 94 10.34 -2.32 1.65
CA ASN A 94 11.16 -3.30 0.92
C ASN A 94 11.15 -3.01 -0.57
N TYR A 95 12.31 -2.61 -1.11
CA TYR A 95 12.49 -2.40 -2.54
C TYR A 95 12.65 -3.73 -3.27
N VAL A 96 11.87 -3.94 -4.32
CA VAL A 96 11.94 -5.12 -5.20
C VAL A 96 12.36 -4.67 -6.60
N ALA A 97 13.54 -5.11 -7.05
CA ALA A 97 14.26 -4.48 -8.16
C ALA A 97 13.48 -4.33 -9.47
N CYS A 98 12.80 -5.37 -9.94
CA CYS A 98 11.96 -5.27 -11.12
C CYS A 98 10.83 -6.29 -11.07
N GLN A 99 9.71 -5.88 -10.49
CA GLN A 99 8.53 -6.68 -10.28
C GLN A 99 7.31 -5.97 -10.85
N THR A 100 6.55 -6.67 -11.69
CA THR A 100 5.29 -6.15 -12.24
C THR A 100 4.18 -6.23 -11.20
N HIS A 101 3.16 -5.40 -11.35
CA HIS A 101 2.04 -5.32 -10.40
C HIS A 101 1.43 -6.70 -10.10
N ILE A 102 1.11 -7.47 -11.16
CA ILE A 102 0.49 -8.79 -11.01
C ILE A 102 1.51 -9.87 -10.63
N GLY A 103 2.78 -9.68 -10.98
CA GLY A 103 3.84 -10.64 -10.67
C GLY A 103 3.97 -10.88 -9.17
N TYR A 104 3.71 -9.87 -8.34
CA TYR A 104 3.76 -10.00 -6.87
C TYR A 104 2.93 -11.17 -6.33
N LEU A 105 1.87 -11.57 -7.04
CA LEU A 105 1.01 -12.68 -6.63
C LEU A 105 1.72 -14.04 -6.65
N THR A 106 2.80 -14.18 -7.42
CA THR A 106 3.50 -15.45 -7.64
C THR A 106 5.00 -15.38 -7.35
N ASP A 107 5.53 -14.22 -6.95
CA ASP A 107 6.94 -14.08 -6.58
C ASP A 107 7.20 -14.71 -5.21
N THR A 108 7.72 -15.93 -5.22
CA THR A 108 8.02 -16.70 -4.02
C THR A 108 9.08 -16.06 -3.12
N VAL A 109 9.99 -15.24 -3.67
CA VAL A 109 11.01 -14.55 -2.87
C VAL A 109 10.32 -13.46 -2.04
N THR A 110 9.52 -12.60 -2.68
CA THR A 110 8.74 -11.57 -1.97
C THR A 110 7.75 -12.21 -0.98
N LEU A 111 7.05 -13.27 -1.37
CA LEU A 111 6.12 -13.98 -0.48
C LEU A 111 6.83 -14.60 0.75
N ALA A 112 8.06 -15.09 0.59
CA ALA A 112 8.85 -15.58 1.72
C ALA A 112 9.27 -14.44 2.67
N GLN A 113 9.63 -13.27 2.13
CA GLN A 113 9.92 -12.08 2.96
C GLN A 113 8.69 -11.63 3.75
N ILE A 114 7.51 -11.61 3.12
CA ILE A 114 6.24 -11.29 3.78
C ILE A 114 5.96 -12.28 4.91
N ARG A 115 6.13 -13.58 4.66
CA ARG A 115 5.97 -14.62 5.69
C ARG A 115 6.88 -14.36 6.89
N SER A 116 8.16 -14.05 6.65
CA SER A 116 9.12 -13.74 7.72
C SER A 116 8.72 -12.48 8.50
N PHE A 117 8.27 -11.43 7.81
CA PHE A 117 7.78 -10.20 8.45
C PHE A 117 6.58 -10.47 9.38
N LEU A 118 5.60 -11.25 8.92
CA LEU A 118 4.39 -11.59 9.70
C LEU A 118 4.67 -12.47 10.93
N ALA A 119 5.82 -13.16 10.95
CA ALA A 119 6.28 -14.00 12.05
C ALA A 119 7.09 -13.25 13.13
N SER A 120 7.39 -11.96 12.93
CA SER A 120 8.24 -11.16 13.82
C SER A 120 7.55 -10.57 15.04
#